data_AF-A0A949ULI8-F1
#
_entry.id   AF-A0A949ULI8-F1
#
_cell.length_a   1.000
_cell.length_b   1.000
_cell.length_c   1.000
_cell.angle_alpha   90.00
_cell.angle_beta   90.00
_cell.angle_gamma   90.00
#
_symmetry.space_group_name_H-M   'P 1'
#
loop_
_entity.id
_entity.type
_entity.pdbx_description
1 polymer ?
#
loop_
_entity_poly.entity_id
_entity_poly.type
_entity_poly.pdbx_seq_one_letter_code
_entity_poly.pdbx_strand_id
1 'polypeptide(L)'
;MKYHLYTEIDIDAPPAIVWKVLTDVDSYADWNPFIVSSHSDGELVVGGQLINCLQQPGGKAMTFRPTVTELEPDRLFEWLGRMGLPRVFDGRHRFELEPLADGGTHLVQQEWLAGALVRPMRRSLDKKTLRGFELMNSALKTQAEAAISPGAPQR
;
A
#
# COMPACT_ATOMS: atom_id res chain seq x y z
N MET A 1 13.07 18.76 5.56
CA MET A 1 12.28 18.06 6.59
C MET A 1 11.34 17.13 5.86
N LYS A 2 11.68 15.84 5.83
CA LYS A 2 10.83 14.77 5.29
C LYS A 2 9.73 14.52 6.32
N TYR A 3 8.49 14.40 5.88
CA TYR A 3 7.37 14.04 6.73
C TYR A 3 7.16 12.53 6.62
N HIS A 4 6.83 11.86 7.72
CA HIS A 4 6.80 10.41 7.81
C HIS A 4 5.44 9.98 8.34
N LEU A 5 4.78 9.07 7.62
CA LEU A 5 3.60 8.35 8.05
C LEU A 5 4.00 6.92 8.36
N TYR A 6 3.41 6.37 9.42
CA TYR A 6 3.69 5.03 9.92
C TYR A 6 2.40 4.41 10.43
N THR A 7 2.13 3.17 10.04
CA THR A 7 1.11 2.31 10.66
C THR A 7 1.52 0.86 10.52
N GLU A 8 1.02 0.02 11.41
CA GLU A 8 1.36 -1.40 11.48
C GLU A 8 0.12 -2.22 11.85
N ILE A 9 0.12 -3.50 11.51
CA ILE A 9 -0.92 -4.45 11.94
C ILE A 9 -0.38 -5.87 11.92
N ASP A 10 -0.85 -6.70 12.85
CA ASP A 10 -0.62 -8.15 12.82
C ASP A 10 -1.71 -8.84 11.99
N ILE A 11 -1.32 -9.74 11.12
CA ILE A 11 -2.18 -10.52 10.23
C ILE A 11 -2.01 -12.00 10.56
N ASP A 12 -3.11 -12.70 10.83
CA ASP A 12 -3.11 -14.14 11.09
C ASP A 12 -3.04 -14.91 9.77
N ALA A 13 -1.96 -14.69 9.01
CA ALA A 13 -1.65 -15.39 7.78
C ALA A 13 -0.13 -15.39 7.53
N PRO A 14 0.43 -16.43 6.88
CA PRO A 14 1.85 -16.47 6.56
C PRO A 14 2.25 -15.34 5.58
N PRO A 15 3.52 -14.86 5.63
CA PRO A 15 3.98 -13.76 4.77
C PRO A 15 3.75 -14.01 3.29
N ALA A 16 3.88 -15.26 2.82
CA ALA A 16 3.62 -15.63 1.43
C ALA A 16 2.18 -15.38 0.97
N ILE A 17 1.20 -15.56 1.86
CA ILE A 17 -0.22 -15.30 1.55
C ILE A 17 -0.48 -13.80 1.54
N VAL A 18 0.02 -13.09 2.54
CA VAL A 18 -0.09 -11.62 2.63
C VAL A 18 0.57 -10.98 1.41
N TRP A 19 1.76 -11.44 1.04
CA TRP A 19 2.51 -10.99 -0.13
C TRP A 19 1.74 -11.17 -1.42
N LYS A 20 1.13 -12.35 -1.62
CA LYS A 20 0.32 -12.61 -2.81
C LYS A 20 -0.83 -11.60 -2.96
N VAL A 21 -1.57 -11.32 -1.87
CA VAL A 21 -2.65 -10.33 -1.91
C VAL A 21 -2.12 -8.91 -2.08
N LEU A 22 -1.02 -8.57 -1.41
CA LEU A 22 -0.40 -7.25 -1.46
C LEU A 22 0.16 -6.93 -2.86
N THR A 23 0.74 -7.90 -3.55
CA THR A 23 1.36 -7.72 -4.87
C THR A 23 0.40 -7.95 -6.04
N ASP A 24 -0.80 -8.47 -5.78
CA ASP A 24 -1.90 -8.54 -6.75
C ASP A 24 -2.57 -7.17 -6.92
N VAL A 25 -1.79 -6.25 -7.53
CA VAL A 25 -2.17 -4.84 -7.69
C VAL A 25 -3.43 -4.66 -8.52
N ASP A 26 -3.71 -5.58 -9.46
CA ASP A 26 -4.88 -5.52 -10.33
C ASP A 26 -6.18 -5.76 -9.57
N SER A 27 -6.14 -6.59 -8.52
CA SER A 27 -7.28 -6.86 -7.64
C SER A 27 -7.50 -5.80 -6.55
N TYR A 28 -6.72 -4.71 -6.49
CA TYR A 28 -6.91 -3.68 -5.47
C TYR A 28 -8.32 -3.06 -5.52
N ALA A 29 -8.94 -2.96 -6.69
CA ALA A 29 -10.30 -2.43 -6.83
C ALA A 29 -11.35 -3.25 -6.06
N ASP A 30 -11.10 -4.53 -5.82
CA ASP A 30 -12.05 -5.45 -5.20
C ASP A 30 -12.07 -5.35 -3.67
N TRP A 31 -10.95 -4.95 -3.07
CA TRP A 31 -10.78 -5.00 -1.61
C TRP A 31 -10.19 -3.73 -0.98
N ASN A 32 -9.46 -2.90 -1.73
CA ASN A 32 -8.73 -1.75 -1.19
C ASN A 32 -9.61 -0.50 -1.17
N PRO A 33 -10.04 -0.01 0.01
CA PRO A 33 -10.94 1.15 0.10
C PRO A 33 -10.24 2.50 -0.16
N PHE A 34 -8.91 2.50 -0.28
CA PHE A 34 -8.11 3.71 -0.43
C PHE A 34 -7.54 3.85 -1.84
N ILE A 35 -6.94 2.78 -2.36
CA ILE A 35 -6.46 2.68 -3.75
C ILE A 35 -7.52 1.94 -4.55
N VAL A 36 -8.45 2.69 -5.14
CA VAL A 36 -9.65 2.14 -5.81
C VAL A 36 -9.35 1.51 -7.15
N SER A 37 -8.17 1.77 -7.73
CA SER A 37 -7.61 0.94 -8.78
C SER A 37 -6.09 1.05 -8.80
N SER A 38 -5.43 -0.06 -9.10
CA SER A 38 -4.00 -0.11 -9.35
C SER A 38 -3.76 -1.06 -10.52
N HIS A 39 -2.75 -0.77 -11.33
CA HIS A 39 -2.37 -1.62 -12.46
C HIS A 39 -0.89 -1.49 -12.72
N SER A 40 -0.21 -2.59 -13.05
CA SER A 40 1.14 -2.58 -13.61
C SER A 40 1.07 -2.76 -15.13
N ASP A 41 1.83 -1.95 -15.88
CA ASP A 41 2.01 -2.17 -17.32
C ASP A 41 2.94 -3.38 -17.53
N GLY A 42 2.40 -4.60 -17.38
CA GLY A 42 3.14 -5.86 -17.46
C GLY A 42 3.44 -6.48 -16.08
N GLU A 43 4.58 -7.18 -15.98
CA GLU A 43 4.99 -7.85 -14.75
C GLU A 43 5.39 -6.85 -13.66
N LEU A 44 5.01 -7.12 -12.41
CA LEU A 44 5.43 -6.33 -11.26
C LEU A 44 6.92 -6.58 -10.98
N VAL A 45 7.78 -5.66 -11.41
CA VAL A 45 9.24 -5.75 -11.27
C VAL A 45 9.85 -4.44 -10.77
N VAL A 46 11.03 -4.51 -10.17
CA VAL A 46 11.82 -3.33 -9.80
C VAL A 46 12.10 -2.47 -11.04
N GLY A 47 11.85 -1.17 -10.94
CA GLY A 47 11.91 -0.22 -12.05
C GLY A 47 10.63 -0.15 -12.90
N GLY A 48 9.68 -1.08 -12.71
CA GLY A 48 8.36 -1.05 -13.33
C GLY A 48 7.51 0.12 -12.85
N GLN A 49 6.57 0.57 -13.68
CA GLN A 49 5.61 1.61 -13.34
C GLN A 49 4.25 1.01 -12.99
N LEU A 50 3.65 1.54 -11.94
CA LEU A 50 2.25 1.31 -11.61
C LEU A 50 1.41 2.53 -12.04
N ILE A 51 0.11 2.33 -12.16
CA ILE A 51 -0.89 3.37 -12.33
C ILE A 51 -1.88 3.23 -11.18
N ASN A 52 -1.73 4.08 -10.18
CA ASN A 52 -2.56 4.03 -8.97
C ASN A 52 -3.59 5.15 -9.01
N CYS A 53 -4.84 4.82 -8.77
CA CYS A 53 -5.93 5.75 -8.58
C CYS A 53 -6.36 5.74 -7.11
N LEU A 54 -6.14 6.85 -6.40
CA LEU A 54 -6.70 7.02 -5.06
C LEU A 54 -8.03 7.74 -5.13
N GLN A 55 -8.95 7.34 -4.26
CA GLN A 55 -10.16 8.09 -4.00
C GLN A 55 -10.27 8.41 -2.52
N GLN A 56 -9.97 9.67 -2.18
CA GLN A 56 -10.16 10.12 -0.81
C GLN A 56 -11.66 10.23 -0.48
N PRO A 57 -12.09 9.88 0.75
CA PRO A 57 -13.47 10.09 1.19
C PRO A 57 -13.88 11.56 1.04
N GLY A 58 -14.91 11.82 0.21
CA GLY A 58 -15.40 13.17 -0.09
C GLY A 58 -14.45 14.05 -0.93
N GLY A 59 -13.41 13.45 -1.53
CA GLY A 59 -12.45 14.13 -2.42
C GLY A 59 -12.59 13.72 -3.88
N LYS A 60 -11.81 14.37 -4.76
CA LYS A 60 -11.68 13.96 -6.17
C LYS A 60 -10.75 12.75 -6.27
N ALA A 61 -11.04 11.87 -7.23
CA ALA A 61 -10.10 10.82 -7.62
C ALA A 61 -8.80 11.44 -8.14
N MET A 62 -7.68 10.80 -7.83
CA MET A 62 -6.35 11.25 -8.21
C MET A 62 -5.52 10.08 -8.69
N THR A 63 -5.02 10.18 -9.91
CA THR A 63 -4.14 9.17 -10.51
C THR A 63 -2.69 9.61 -10.44
N PHE A 64 -1.81 8.71 -10.04
CA PHE A 64 -0.36 8.91 -10.03
C PHE A 64 0.34 7.65 -10.54
N ARG A 65 1.57 7.82 -11.02
CA ARG A 65 2.36 6.74 -11.62
C ARG A 65 3.61 6.47 -10.79
N PRO A 66 3.53 5.67 -9.71
CA PRO A 66 4.71 5.36 -8.92
C PRO A 66 5.59 4.35 -9.65
N THR A 67 6.88 4.39 -9.35
CA THR A 67 7.86 3.42 -9.84
C THR A 67 8.23 2.48 -8.71
N VAL A 68 8.18 1.16 -8.95
CA VAL A 68 8.63 0.16 -7.97
C VAL A 68 10.14 0.32 -7.77
N THR A 69 10.56 0.51 -6.53
CA THR A 69 11.97 0.73 -6.17
C THR A 69 12.60 -0.48 -5.52
N GLU A 70 11.83 -1.26 -4.76
CA GLU A 70 12.27 -2.52 -4.16
C GLU A 70 11.11 -3.54 -4.20
N LEU A 71 11.43 -4.80 -4.46
CA LEU A 71 10.48 -5.91 -4.51
C LEU A 71 11.20 -7.19 -4.08
N GLU A 72 11.18 -7.49 -2.78
CA GLU A 72 11.72 -8.71 -2.19
C GLU A 72 10.56 -9.64 -1.81
N PRO A 73 10.43 -10.82 -2.45
CA PRO A 73 9.34 -11.76 -2.19
C PRO A 73 9.12 -12.02 -0.69
N ASP A 74 7.86 -12.04 -0.30
CA ASP A 74 7.37 -12.33 1.06
C ASP A 74 7.92 -11.41 2.16
N ARG A 75 8.56 -10.28 1.78
CA ARG A 75 9.29 -9.44 2.74
C ARG A 75 9.12 -7.95 2.52
N LEU A 76 9.30 -7.43 1.31
CA LEU A 76 9.41 -5.99 1.11
C LEU A 76 8.89 -5.54 -0.24
N PHE A 77 7.95 -4.60 -0.22
CA PHE A 77 7.47 -3.92 -1.41
C PHE A 77 7.58 -2.41 -1.24
N GLU A 78 8.37 -1.75 -2.09
CA GLU A 78 8.57 -0.31 -2.06
C GLU A 78 8.30 0.30 -3.44
N TRP A 79 7.63 1.46 -3.44
CA TRP A 79 7.52 2.29 -4.63
C TRP A 79 7.70 3.77 -4.32
N LEU A 80 8.12 4.52 -5.34
CA LEU A 80 8.27 5.96 -5.30
C LEU A 80 7.21 6.63 -6.19
N GLY A 81 6.23 7.26 -5.55
CA GLY A 81 5.25 8.13 -6.19
C GLY A 81 5.78 9.56 -6.35
N ARG A 82 5.55 10.17 -7.51
CA ARG A 82 5.78 11.61 -7.74
C ARG A 82 4.51 12.24 -8.25
N MET A 83 4.03 13.28 -7.58
CA MET A 83 2.89 14.08 -8.03
C MET A 83 3.38 15.40 -8.62
N GLY A 84 3.40 15.46 -9.95
CA GLY A 84 3.90 16.61 -10.71
C GLY A 84 5.41 16.57 -10.93
N LEU A 85 6.07 17.74 -10.87
CA LEU A 85 7.52 17.84 -11.04
C LEU A 85 8.25 17.24 -9.83
N PRO A 86 9.47 16.71 -10.00
CA PRO A 86 10.30 16.23 -8.89
C PRO A 86 10.44 17.29 -7.79
N ARG A 87 10.45 16.88 -6.51
CA ARG A 87 10.54 17.74 -5.33
C ARG A 87 9.31 18.62 -5.06
N VAL A 88 8.25 18.53 -5.86
CA VAL A 88 6.96 19.17 -5.54
C VAL A 88 6.23 18.35 -4.48
N PHE A 89 6.06 17.06 -4.76
CA PHE A 89 5.50 16.07 -3.85
C PHE A 89 6.00 14.68 -4.27
N ASP A 90 7.00 14.19 -3.55
CA ASP A 90 7.56 12.85 -3.71
C ASP A 90 7.16 12.03 -2.48
N GLY A 91 6.56 10.86 -2.69
CA GLY A 91 6.14 9.92 -1.64
C GLY A 91 6.79 8.57 -1.86
N ARG A 92 7.71 8.19 -0.97
CA ARG A 92 8.29 6.83 -0.96
C ARG A 92 7.46 5.98 -0.01
N HIS A 93 6.73 5.02 -0.56
CA HIS A 93 5.83 4.15 0.18
C HIS A 93 6.46 2.76 0.29
N ARG A 94 6.49 2.21 1.49
CA ARG A 94 7.13 0.94 1.81
C ARG A 94 6.21 0.07 2.64
N PHE A 95 6.15 -1.21 2.27
CA PHE A 95 5.49 -2.28 3.01
C PHE A 95 6.55 -3.31 3.39
N GLU A 96 6.64 -3.64 4.66
CA GLU A 96 7.52 -4.69 5.18
C GLU A 96 6.67 -5.76 5.85
N LEU A 97 6.95 -7.02 5.51
CA LEU A 97 6.32 -8.20 6.07
C LEU A 97 7.35 -8.91 6.93
N GLU A 98 7.10 -8.95 8.24
CA GLU A 98 7.94 -9.65 9.19
C GLU A 98 7.21 -10.90 9.69
N PRO A 99 7.80 -12.11 9.60
CA PRO A 99 7.16 -13.31 10.11
C PRO A 99 7.05 -13.26 11.64
N LEU A 100 5.87 -13.59 12.15
CA LEU A 100 5.62 -13.77 13.59
C LEU A 100 5.88 -15.22 14.01
N ALA A 101 6.17 -15.41 15.30
CA ALA A 101 6.52 -16.74 15.85
C ALA A 101 5.37 -17.75 15.80
N ASP A 102 4.13 -17.28 15.72
CA ASP A 102 2.90 -18.08 15.60
C ASP A 102 2.55 -18.43 14.14
N GLY A 103 3.36 -18.01 13.17
CA GLY A 103 3.11 -18.20 11.75
C GLY A 103 2.31 -17.08 11.07
N GLY A 104 1.94 -16.03 11.82
CA GLY A 104 1.36 -14.81 11.29
C GLY A 104 2.40 -13.88 10.65
N THR A 105 1.94 -12.69 10.26
CA THR A 105 2.76 -11.64 9.64
C THR A 105 2.53 -10.31 10.34
N HIS A 106 3.60 -9.67 10.77
CA HIS A 106 3.59 -8.27 11.17
C HIS A 106 3.81 -7.40 9.93
N LEU A 107 2.80 -6.63 9.54
CA LEU A 107 2.87 -5.71 8.42
C LEU A 107 3.23 -4.32 8.93
N VAL A 108 4.32 -3.75 8.43
CA VAL A 108 4.71 -2.36 8.65
C VAL A 108 4.50 -1.57 7.35
N GLN A 109 3.65 -0.54 7.40
CA GLN A 109 3.38 0.35 6.27
C GLN A 109 3.88 1.76 6.59
N GLN A 110 4.77 2.27 5.73
CA GLN A 110 5.44 3.55 5.91
C GLN A 110 5.40 4.40 4.66
N GLU A 111 5.29 5.71 4.84
CA GLU A 111 5.45 6.65 3.73
C GLU A 111 6.32 7.84 4.13
N TRP A 112 7.41 8.07 3.40
CA TRP A 112 8.23 9.27 3.51
C TRP A 112 7.86 10.26 2.42
N LEU A 113 7.31 11.39 2.83
CA LEU A 113 6.89 12.47 1.95
C LEU A 113 7.89 13.63 1.98
N ALA A 114 8.32 14.05 0.80
CA ALA A 114 9.21 15.19 0.60
C ALA A 114 8.67 16.14 -0.46
N GLY A 115 8.94 17.43 -0.29
CA GLY A 115 8.63 18.45 -1.29
C GLY A 115 8.00 19.72 -0.72
N ALA A 116 7.84 20.72 -1.58
CA ALA A 116 7.32 22.03 -1.19
C ALA A 116 5.86 21.97 -0.71
N LEU A 117 5.04 21.09 -1.29
CA LEU A 117 3.61 20.95 -0.96
C LEU A 117 3.32 20.09 0.28
N VAL A 118 4.32 19.38 0.80
CA VAL A 118 4.12 18.54 1.99
C VAL A 118 3.73 19.37 3.21
N ARG A 119 4.36 20.53 3.42
CA ARG A 119 4.11 21.40 4.59
C ARG A 119 2.65 21.86 4.71
N PRO A 120 2.02 22.44 3.68
CA PRO A 120 0.60 22.82 3.76
C PRO A 120 -0.33 21.61 3.87
N MET A 121 0.06 20.45 3.34
CA MET A 121 -0.78 19.24 3.34
C MET A 121 -0.68 18.38 4.62
N ARG A 122 0.24 18.66 5.55
CA ARG A 122 0.50 17.83 6.75
C ARG A 122 -0.76 17.40 7.50
N ARG A 123 -1.65 18.33 7.84
CA ARG A 123 -2.91 18.00 8.55
C ARG A 123 -3.80 17.03 7.77
N SER A 124 -3.81 17.12 6.45
CA SER A 124 -4.56 16.19 5.60
C SER A 124 -3.85 14.85 5.49
N LEU A 125 -2.52 14.82 5.46
CA LEU A 125 -1.75 13.58 5.46
C LEU A 125 -1.95 12.81 6.78
N ASP A 126 -1.84 13.50 7.93
CA ASP A 126 -2.08 12.93 9.26
C ASP A 126 -3.49 12.33 9.39
N LYS A 127 -4.51 13.03 8.86
CA LYS A 127 -5.92 12.64 9.09
C LYS A 127 -6.50 11.73 8.02
N LYS A 128 -6.21 11.99 6.75
CA LYS A 128 -6.84 11.30 5.62
C LYS A 128 -5.95 10.19 5.07
N THR A 129 -4.66 10.47 4.86
CA THR A 129 -3.74 9.48 4.30
C THR A 129 -3.45 8.36 5.29
N LEU A 130 -3.08 8.70 6.54
CA LEU A 130 -2.86 7.69 7.59
C LEU A 130 -4.11 6.84 7.82
N ARG A 131 -5.31 7.46 7.84
CA ARG A 131 -6.56 6.72 7.96
C ARG A 131 -6.81 5.79 6.76
N GLY A 132 -6.44 6.23 5.55
CA GLY A 132 -6.47 5.40 4.36
C GLY A 132 -5.56 4.17 4.47
N PHE A 133 -4.37 4.34 5.06
CA PHE A 133 -3.41 3.26 5.31
C PHE A 133 -3.95 2.25 6.32
N GLU A 134 -4.48 2.71 7.45
CA GLU A 134 -5.14 1.84 8.44
C GLU A 134 -6.29 1.02 7.83
N LEU A 135 -7.10 1.64 6.96
CA LEU A 135 -8.19 0.97 6.26
C LEU A 135 -7.69 -0.06 5.24
N MET A 136 -6.64 0.28 4.48
CA MET A 136 -5.98 -0.63 3.56
C MET A 136 -5.41 -1.84 4.30
N ASN A 137 -4.70 -1.62 5.40
CA ASN A 137 -4.12 -2.69 6.22
C ASN A 137 -5.19 -3.62 6.81
N SER A 138 -6.29 -3.04 7.31
CA SER A 138 -7.42 -3.83 7.81
C SER A 138 -8.08 -4.68 6.72
N ALA A 139 -8.21 -4.12 5.51
CA ALA A 139 -8.76 -4.84 4.36
C ALA A 139 -7.81 -5.96 3.88
N LEU A 140 -6.52 -5.68 3.79
CA LEU A 140 -5.48 -6.66 3.46
C LEU A 140 -5.48 -7.82 4.46
N LYS A 141 -5.54 -7.51 5.77
CA LYS A 141 -5.69 -8.52 6.83
C LYS A 141 -6.88 -9.43 6.57
N THR A 142 -8.05 -8.84 6.31
CA THR A 142 -9.29 -9.59 6.05
C THR A 142 -9.15 -10.52 4.84
N GLN A 143 -8.55 -10.06 3.74
CA GLN A 143 -8.36 -10.86 2.54
C GLN A 143 -7.35 -12.00 2.75
N ALA A 144 -6.23 -11.71 3.40
CA ALA A 144 -5.20 -12.72 3.66
C ALA A 144 -5.69 -13.82 4.61
N GLU A 145 -6.41 -13.45 5.66
CA GLU A 145 -7.00 -14.39 6.63
C GLU A 145 -8.12 -15.24 6.00
N ALA A 146 -8.91 -14.65 5.11
CA ALA A 146 -9.91 -15.39 4.34
C ALA A 146 -9.27 -16.42 3.39
N ALA A 147 -8.09 -16.12 2.83
CA ALA A 147 -7.37 -17.02 1.92
C ALA A 147 -6.79 -18.26 2.61
N ILE A 148 -6.52 -18.21 3.92
CA ILE A 148 -6.04 -19.37 4.71
C ILE A 148 -7.17 -20.17 5.37
N SER A 149 -8.37 -19.59 5.47
CA SER A 149 -9.50 -20.23 6.13
C SER A 149 -9.96 -21.47 5.35
N PRO A 150 -10.00 -22.67 5.95
CA PRO A 150 -10.49 -23.86 5.29
C PRO A 150 -12.01 -23.77 5.10
N GLY A 151 -12.45 -23.21 3.97
CA GLY A 151 -13.84 -23.25 3.51
C GLY A 151 -14.53 -21.90 3.42
N ALA A 152 -14.37 -21.23 2.28
CA ALA A 152 -15.43 -20.38 1.74
C ALA A 152 -15.97 -21.06 0.46
N PRO A 153 -17.29 -21.28 0.32
CA PRO A 153 -17.85 -21.94 -0.83
C PRO A 153 -17.65 -21.08 -2.07
N GLN A 154 -17.08 -21.69 -3.12
CA GLN A 154 -17.16 -21.17 -4.48
C GLN A 154 -18.65 -20.94 -4.80
N ARG A 155 -19.05 -19.68 -5.00
CA ARG A 155 -20.37 -19.35 -5.55
C ARG A 155 -20.35 -19.46 -7.06
#